data_AF-A0A832MGH7-F1
#
_entry.id   AF-A0A832MGH7-F1
#
_cell.length_a   1.000
_cell.length_b   1.000
_cell.length_c   1.000
_cell.angle_alpha   90.00
_cell.angle_beta   90.00
_cell.angle_gamma   90.00
#
_symmetry.space_group_name_H-M   'P 1'
#
loop_
_entity.id
_entity.type
_entity.pdbx_description
1 polymer ?
#
loop_
_entity_poly.entity_id
_entity_poly.type
_entity_poly.pdbx_seq_one_letter_code
_entity_poly.pdbx_strand_id
1 'polypeptide(L)'
;MKERWREGYKVVFVTRNRRLVSEMGPHIDGVVEYKVGKKTVPSSGCGPLCIYTTLRAAVLETFRFLYNWRDFKNTYAVYNCTYTPSRKKTVWLDKDWSKARLKDLSDGTALAEAVVLGTRVPDTEVERVFEHGFSMGE
;
A
#
# COMPACT_ATOMS: atom_id res chain seq x y z
N MET A 1 -26.77 2.21 -5.57
CA MET A 1 -25.94 1.09 -5.07
C MET A 1 -25.17 1.59 -3.86
N LYS A 2 -25.23 0.92 -2.69
CA LYS A 2 -24.44 1.30 -1.51
C LYS A 2 -22.96 1.01 -1.79
N GLU A 3 -22.06 1.99 -1.61
CA GLU A 3 -20.61 1.76 -1.65
C GLU A 3 -20.27 0.70 -0.58
N ARG A 4 -19.76 -0.46 -0.99
CA ARG A 4 -19.41 -1.55 -0.06
C ARG A 4 -17.94 -1.43 0.30
N TRP A 5 -17.69 -0.68 1.36
CA TRP A 5 -16.37 -0.55 1.97
C TRP A 5 -15.89 -1.88 2.55
N ARG A 6 -14.59 -2.14 2.43
CA ARG A 6 -13.87 -3.28 3.01
C ARG A 6 -12.70 -2.79 3.83
N GLU A 7 -12.22 -3.63 4.74
CA GLU A 7 -11.03 -3.33 5.56
C GLU A 7 -9.77 -3.93 4.95
N GLY A 8 -8.64 -3.27 5.19
CA GLY A 8 -7.33 -3.73 4.77
C GLY A 8 -6.22 -2.82 5.31
N TYR A 9 -5.07 -2.89 4.68
CA TYR A 9 -3.85 -2.18 5.07
C TYR A 9 -3.27 -1.44 3.86
N LYS A 10 -2.87 -0.20 4.08
CA LYS A 10 -2.15 0.59 3.08
C LYS A 10 -0.77 0.90 3.61
N VAL A 11 0.23 0.64 2.78
CA VAL A 11 1.60 1.10 3.00
C VAL A 11 1.78 2.41 2.23
N VAL A 12 2.35 3.41 2.89
CA VAL A 12 2.64 4.73 2.31
C VAL A 12 4.08 5.10 2.58
N PHE A 13 4.70 5.77 1.62
CA PHE A 13 5.98 6.45 1.79
C PHE A 13 5.78 7.72 2.61
N VAL A 14 6.66 7.94 3.58
CA VAL A 14 6.70 9.13 4.42
C VAL A 14 7.83 10.00 3.94
N THR A 15 7.49 11.09 3.26
CA THR A 15 8.48 12.05 2.77
C THR A 15 9.19 12.77 3.93
N ARG A 16 10.34 13.41 3.65
CA ARG A 16 11.05 14.26 4.64
C ARG A 16 10.17 15.35 5.26
N ASN A 17 9.19 15.86 4.49
CA ASN A 17 8.23 16.87 4.94
C ASN A 17 6.97 16.24 5.60
N ARG A 18 7.04 14.97 6.00
CA ARG A 18 5.97 14.19 6.65
C ARG A 18 4.67 14.05 5.82
N ARG A 19 4.73 14.26 4.50
CA ARG A 19 3.63 13.92 3.59
C ARG A 19 3.58 12.40 3.41
N LEU A 20 2.37 11.85 3.43
CA LEU A 20 2.10 10.43 3.17
C LEU A 20 1.76 10.26 1.70
N VAL A 21 2.58 9.52 0.96
CA VAL A 21 2.40 9.35 -0.48
C VAL A 21 2.50 7.89 -0.88
N SER A 22 1.79 7.51 -1.95
CA SER A 22 2.05 6.27 -2.68
C SER A 22 2.43 6.67 -4.09
N GLU A 23 3.55 6.18 -4.57
CA GLU A 23 3.89 6.31 -5.98
C GLU A 23 2.97 5.37 -6.78
N MET A 24 2.39 5.91 -7.85
CA MET A 24 1.66 5.16 -8.86
C MET A 24 2.19 5.60 -10.22
N GLY A 25 3.25 4.96 -10.69
CA GLY A 25 3.79 5.30 -12.01
C GLY A 25 4.78 6.47 -12.01
N PRO A 26 5.59 6.60 -13.08
CA PRO A 26 6.77 7.46 -13.16
C PRO A 26 6.49 8.95 -13.41
N HIS A 27 5.27 9.44 -13.21
CA HIS A 27 4.97 10.87 -13.22
C HIS A 27 4.83 11.40 -11.79
N ILE A 28 5.33 12.62 -11.55
CA ILE A 28 5.00 13.40 -10.34
C ILE A 28 3.47 13.53 -10.16
N ASP A 29 2.70 13.50 -11.26
CA ASP A 29 1.23 13.51 -11.28
C ASP A 29 0.57 12.16 -10.87
N GLY A 30 1.36 11.08 -10.81
CA GLY A 30 0.97 9.76 -10.32
C GLY A 30 1.17 9.58 -8.81
N VAL A 31 1.77 10.56 -8.13
CA VAL A 31 1.94 10.54 -6.68
C VAL A 31 0.60 10.81 -6.02
N VAL A 32 0.07 9.80 -5.34
CA VAL A 32 -1.17 9.93 -4.58
C VAL A 32 -0.83 10.35 -3.16
N GLU A 33 -1.19 11.57 -2.78
CA GLU A 33 -1.08 12.03 -1.39
C GLU A 33 -2.27 11.53 -0.56
N TYR A 34 -1.96 10.98 0.61
CA TYR A 34 -2.93 10.53 1.59
C TYR A 34 -3.02 11.48 2.77
N LYS A 35 -4.23 11.62 3.31
CA LYS A 35 -4.49 12.27 4.59
C LYS A 35 -5.33 11.32 5.45
N VAL A 36 -4.91 11.13 6.70
CA VAL A 36 -5.64 10.28 7.65
C VAL A 36 -7.09 10.75 7.80
N GLY A 37 -8.02 9.80 7.77
CA GLY A 37 -9.47 10.05 7.85
C GLY A 37 -10.10 10.67 6.59
N LYS A 38 -9.33 10.95 5.53
CA LYS A 38 -9.84 11.52 4.28
C LYS A 38 -9.89 10.47 3.17
N LYS A 39 -10.94 10.52 2.35
CA LYS A 39 -11.08 9.71 1.13
C LYS A 39 -10.04 10.16 0.12
N THR A 40 -9.20 9.22 -0.29
CA THR A 40 -8.22 9.36 -1.36
C THR A 40 -8.69 8.53 -2.55
N VAL A 41 -8.68 9.14 -3.73
CA VAL A 41 -8.99 8.50 -5.01
C VAL A 41 -7.77 8.60 -5.93
N PRO A 42 -7.55 7.63 -6.82
CA PRO A 42 -6.53 7.75 -7.87
C PRO A 42 -6.80 8.98 -8.75
N SER A 43 -5.74 9.66 -9.20
CA SER A 43 -5.85 10.68 -10.25
C SER A 43 -6.45 10.07 -11.53
N SER A 44 -7.10 10.89 -12.36
CA SER A 44 -7.65 10.43 -13.63
C SER A 44 -6.56 9.77 -14.48
N GLY A 45 -6.80 8.53 -14.94
CA GLY A 45 -5.81 7.73 -15.68
C GLY A 45 -4.79 6.97 -14.82
N CYS A 46 -4.56 7.39 -13.58
CA CYS A 46 -3.56 6.83 -12.65
C CYS A 46 -4.22 5.91 -11.62
N GLY A 47 -4.58 4.68 -11.97
CA GLY A 47 -5.36 3.81 -11.08
C GLY A 47 -5.40 2.36 -11.53
N PRO A 48 -5.85 1.42 -10.67
CA PRO A 48 -6.36 1.56 -9.29
C PRO A 48 -5.26 1.54 -8.22
N LEU A 49 -5.62 1.89 -6.98
CA LEU A 49 -4.70 1.90 -5.84
C LEU A 49 -4.47 0.47 -5.30
N CYS A 50 -3.24 0.11 -4.97
CA CYS A 50 -2.94 -1.15 -4.28
C CYS A 50 -3.20 -1.04 -2.78
N ILE A 51 -3.84 -2.07 -2.22
CA ILE A 51 -4.15 -2.31 -0.81
C ILE A 51 -3.78 -3.75 -0.47
N TYR A 52 -3.48 -4.03 0.79
CA TYR A 52 -3.26 -5.39 1.27
C TYR A 52 -4.42 -5.82 2.17
N THR A 53 -4.91 -7.04 2.00
CA THR A 53 -6.01 -7.58 2.80
C THR A 53 -5.58 -8.01 4.21
N THR A 54 -4.27 -8.18 4.44
CA THR A 54 -3.70 -8.54 5.73
C THR A 54 -2.46 -7.71 6.05
N LEU A 55 -2.16 -7.54 7.35
CA LEU A 55 -0.95 -6.87 7.79
C LEU A 55 0.30 -7.61 7.30
N ARG A 56 0.31 -8.95 7.39
CA ARG A 56 1.42 -9.79 6.92
C ARG A 56 1.79 -9.53 5.46
N ALA A 57 0.79 -9.48 4.57
CA ALA A 57 1.03 -9.16 3.16
C ALA A 57 1.61 -7.75 2.97
N ALA A 58 1.08 -6.75 3.69
CA ALA A 58 1.58 -5.39 3.63
C ALA A 58 3.04 -5.27 4.06
N VAL A 59 3.40 -5.95 5.15
CA VAL A 59 4.77 -5.98 5.67
C VAL A 59 5.69 -6.69 4.68
N LEU A 60 5.43 -7.95 4.37
CA LEU A 60 6.34 -8.77 3.55
C LEU A 60 6.56 -8.18 2.15
N GLU A 61 5.53 -7.65 1.51
CA GLU A 61 5.69 -7.08 0.17
C GLU A 61 6.56 -5.82 0.18
N THR A 62 6.44 -4.98 1.21
CA THR A 62 7.26 -3.76 1.28
C THR A 62 8.71 -4.09 1.59
N PHE A 63 8.95 -5.10 2.44
CA PHE A 63 10.28 -5.57 2.76
C PHE A 63 10.99 -6.27 1.61
N ARG A 64 10.27 -6.85 0.64
CA ARG A 64 10.87 -7.41 -0.57
C ARG A 64 11.79 -6.41 -1.31
N PHE A 65 11.51 -5.12 -1.17
CA PHE A 65 12.24 -4.05 -1.85
C PHE A 65 13.23 -3.31 -0.94
N LEU A 66 13.36 -3.71 0.34
CA LEU A 66 14.19 -3.01 1.32
C LEU A 66 15.24 -3.95 1.92
N TYR A 67 16.46 -3.43 2.07
CA TYR A 67 17.60 -4.21 2.55
C TYR A 67 17.60 -4.43 4.08
N ASN A 68 16.92 -3.58 4.86
CA ASN A 68 16.81 -3.74 6.31
C ASN A 68 15.60 -2.98 6.90
N TRP A 69 15.20 -3.36 8.12
CA TRP A 69 14.11 -2.73 8.88
C TRP A 69 14.32 -1.24 9.20
N ARG A 70 15.57 -0.82 9.41
CA ARG A 70 15.89 0.57 9.74
C ARG A 70 15.53 1.51 8.58
N ASP A 71 15.71 1.06 7.34
CA ASP A 71 15.34 1.83 6.16
C ASP A 71 13.82 1.87 5.98
N PHE A 72 13.12 0.78 6.31
CA PHE A 72 11.65 0.75 6.33
C PHE A 72 11.08 1.80 7.27
N LYS A 73 11.44 1.77 8.57
CA LYS A 73 10.79 2.62 9.59
C LYS A 73 10.97 4.12 9.36
N ASN A 74 12.04 4.50 8.67
CA ASN A 74 12.35 5.89 8.35
C ASN A 74 11.61 6.38 7.10
N THR A 75 11.11 5.46 6.27
CA THR A 75 10.68 5.73 4.90
C THR A 75 9.23 5.34 4.64
N TYR A 76 8.70 4.36 5.35
CA TYR A 76 7.36 3.83 5.15
C TYR A 76 6.57 3.78 6.45
N ALA A 77 5.25 3.84 6.32
CA ALA A 77 4.31 3.61 7.40
C ALA A 77 3.15 2.74 6.92
N VAL A 78 2.67 1.85 7.79
CA VAL A 78 1.50 1.02 7.55
C VAL A 78 0.31 1.60 8.31
N TYR A 79 -0.82 1.71 7.62
CA TYR A 79 -2.09 2.14 8.21
C TYR A 79 -3.13 1.05 8.00
N ASN A 80 -4.00 0.82 8.97
CA ASN A 80 -5.28 0.20 8.65
C ASN A 80 -6.08 1.17 7.78
N CYS A 81 -6.93 0.63 6.92
CA CYS A 81 -7.72 1.45 6.02
C CYS A 81 -9.07 0.79 5.73
N THR A 82 -10.02 1.62 5.32
CA THR A 82 -11.18 1.14 4.59
C THR A 82 -11.02 1.49 3.12
N TYR A 83 -11.47 0.63 2.22
CA TYR A 83 -11.36 0.85 0.79
C TYR A 83 -12.60 0.39 0.03
N THR A 84 -12.86 1.04 -1.10
CA THR A 84 -13.86 0.60 -2.07
C THR A 84 -13.18 -0.28 -3.12
N PRO A 85 -13.57 -1.55 -3.29
CA PRO A 85 -12.93 -2.45 -4.25
C PRO A 85 -13.05 -1.92 -5.67
N SER A 86 -11.95 -2.01 -6.42
CA SER A 86 -11.91 -1.69 -7.83
C SER A 86 -12.47 -2.83 -8.67
N ARG A 87 -13.21 -2.50 -9.73
CA ARG A 87 -13.57 -3.48 -10.78
C ARG A 87 -12.42 -3.76 -11.75
N LYS A 88 -11.46 -2.84 -11.85
CA LYS A 88 -10.24 -3.05 -12.65
C LYS A 88 -9.40 -4.18 -12.06
N LYS A 89 -8.74 -4.93 -12.94
CA LYS A 89 -7.85 -6.07 -12.58
C LYS A 89 -6.38 -5.82 -12.88
N THR A 90 -6.03 -4.61 -13.28
CA THR A 90 -4.67 -4.23 -13.68
C THR A 90 -4.27 -2.95 -12.99
N VAL A 91 -2.99 -2.84 -12.61
CA VAL A 91 -2.37 -1.64 -12.02
C VAL A 91 -1.14 -1.25 -12.83
N TRP A 92 -0.79 0.03 -12.81
CA TRP A 92 0.44 0.52 -13.39
C TRP A 92 1.61 0.29 -12.42
N LEU A 93 2.71 -0.24 -12.92
CA LEU A 93 3.96 -0.35 -12.20
C LEU A 93 4.84 0.86 -12.50
N ASP A 94 5.54 1.32 -11.47
CA ASP A 94 6.37 2.53 -11.52
C ASP A 94 7.56 2.43 -12.48
N LYS A 95 8.24 1.28 -12.47
CA LYS A 95 9.58 1.16 -13.05
C LYS A 95 9.63 1.31 -14.58
N ASP A 96 8.63 0.79 -15.30
CA ASP A 96 8.72 0.59 -16.76
C ASP A 96 7.44 0.97 -17.52
N TRP A 97 6.51 1.73 -16.92
CA TRP A 97 5.17 1.98 -17.50
C TRP A 97 4.40 0.69 -17.81
N SER A 98 4.78 -0.41 -17.19
CA SER A 98 4.17 -1.71 -17.43
C SER A 98 2.89 -1.83 -16.61
N LYS A 99 1.97 -2.68 -17.09
CA LYS A 99 0.77 -3.04 -16.35
C LYS A 99 0.96 -4.42 -15.76
N ALA A 100 0.77 -4.55 -14.45
CA ALA A 100 0.62 -5.84 -13.81
C ALA A 100 -0.86 -6.20 -13.67
N ARG A 101 -1.21 -7.47 -13.83
CA ARG A 101 -2.55 -7.96 -13.46
C ARG A 101 -2.53 -8.27 -11.97
N LEU A 102 -3.68 -8.17 -11.31
CA LEU A 102 -3.83 -8.47 -9.88
C LEU A 102 -3.28 -9.86 -9.51
N LYS A 103 -3.46 -10.86 -10.38
CA LYS A 103 -2.95 -12.21 -10.18
C LYS A 103 -1.42 -12.33 -10.25
N ASP A 104 -0.76 -11.31 -10.78
CA ASP A 104 0.70 -11.24 -10.91
C ASP A 104 1.31 -10.38 -9.78
N LEU A 105 0.46 -9.80 -8.91
CA LEU A 105 0.86 -9.10 -7.70
C LEU A 105 0.94 -10.08 -6.53
N SER A 106 1.67 -9.70 -5.49
CA SER A 106 1.87 -10.54 -4.31
C SER A 106 0.55 -10.89 -3.62
N ASP A 107 0.52 -12.09 -3.05
CA ASP A 107 -0.65 -12.61 -2.35
C ASP A 107 -1.16 -11.65 -1.27
N GLY A 108 -2.47 -11.54 -1.17
CA GLY A 108 -3.13 -10.59 -0.29
C GLY A 108 -3.22 -9.18 -0.87
N THR A 109 -2.74 -8.90 -2.08
CA THR A 109 -3.00 -7.63 -2.76
C THR A 109 -4.46 -7.53 -3.22
N ALA A 110 -5.06 -6.36 -3.04
CA ALA A 110 -6.36 -5.96 -3.56
C ALA A 110 -6.25 -4.61 -4.26
N LEU A 111 -7.12 -4.37 -5.24
CA LEU A 111 -7.19 -3.11 -5.97
C LEU A 111 -8.37 -2.27 -5.47
N ALA A 112 -8.15 -0.98 -5.31
CA ALA A 112 -9.12 -0.03 -4.76
C ALA A 112 -9.34 1.18 -5.68
N GLU A 113 -10.61 1.58 -5.79
CA GLU A 113 -11.03 2.83 -6.45
C GLU A 113 -11.01 4.01 -5.48
N ALA A 114 -11.10 3.74 -4.17
CA ALA A 114 -10.98 4.74 -3.12
C ALA A 114 -10.47 4.12 -1.83
N VAL A 115 -9.73 4.89 -1.04
CA VAL A 115 -9.12 4.45 0.23
C VAL A 115 -9.29 5.55 1.26
N VAL A 116 -9.59 5.19 2.50
CA VAL A 116 -9.53 6.09 3.67
C VAL A 116 -8.54 5.49 4.66
N LEU A 117 -7.46 6.21 4.95
CA LEU A 117 -6.51 5.77 5.97
C LEU A 117 -7.12 5.95 7.37
N GLY A 118 -6.96 4.95 8.22
CA GLY A 118 -7.32 4.97 9.62
C GLY A 118 -6.11 5.26 10.51
N THR A 119 -5.99 4.46 11.56
CA THR A 119 -4.91 4.46 12.54
C THR A 119 -3.61 3.90 11.94
N ARG A 120 -2.49 4.51 12.31
CA ARG A 120 -1.16 3.96 12.03
C ARG A 120 -0.96 2.66 12.82
N VAL A 121 -0.50 1.61 12.17
CA VAL A 121 -0.06 0.39 12.83
C VAL A 121 1.26 0.69 13.57
N PRO A 122 1.38 0.36 14.86
CA PRO A 122 2.62 0.60 15.62
C PRO A 122 3.83 -0.08 14.97
N ASP A 123 4.98 0.61 14.95
CA ASP A 123 6.20 0.07 14.33
C ASP A 123 6.64 -1.24 15.01
N THR A 124 6.42 -1.39 16.32
CA THR A 124 6.70 -2.63 17.07
C THR A 124 5.85 -3.82 16.62
N GLU A 125 4.64 -3.58 16.14
CA GLU A 125 3.77 -4.62 15.60
C GLU A 125 4.23 -5.03 14.20
N VAL A 126 4.60 -4.05 13.38
CA VAL A 126 5.16 -4.27 12.03
C VAL A 126 6.49 -5.04 12.12
N GLU A 127 7.37 -4.69 13.06
CA GLU A 127 8.64 -5.38 13.32
C GLU A 127 8.40 -6.84 13.72
N ARG A 128 7.46 -7.09 14.64
CA ARG A 128 7.13 -8.45 15.05
C ARG A 128 6.68 -9.31 13.88
N VAL A 129 5.81 -8.77 13.01
CA VAL A 129 5.34 -9.48 11.81
C VAL A 129 6.48 -9.75 10.85
N PHE A 130 7.42 -8.81 10.71
CA PHE A 130 8.63 -9.00 9.90
C PHE A 130 9.50 -10.13 10.45
N GLU A 131 9.88 -10.09 11.73
CA GLU A 131 10.73 -11.12 12.35
C GLU A 131 10.11 -12.52 12.23
N HIS A 132 8.83 -12.66 12.57
CA HIS A 132 8.13 -13.96 12.50
C HIS A 132 7.91 -14.44 11.06
N GLY A 133 7.85 -13.53 10.10
CA GLY A 133 7.67 -13.84 8.69
C GLY A 133 8.90 -14.50 8.05
N PHE A 134 10.10 -14.21 8.57
CA PHE A 134 11.37 -14.76 8.10
C PHE A 134 11.87 -15.96 8.94
N SER A 135 11.41 -16.14 10.17
CA SER A 135 11.77 -17.29 11.01
C SER A 135 11.13 -18.63 10.63
N MET A 136 10.27 -18.69 9.60
CA MET A 136 9.71 -19.96 9.07
C MET A 136 10.42 -20.43 7.80
N GLY A 137 11.65 -19.97 7.56
CA GLY A 137 12.48 -20.31 6.41
C GLY A 137 13.77 -21.06 6.77
N GLU A 138 13.77 -21.84 7.85
CA GLU A 138 14.79 -22.85 8.17
C GLU A 138 14.19 -24.26 8.14
#